data_AF-A0A927WYA8-F1
#
_entry.id   AF-A0A927WYA8-F1
#
_cell.length_a   1.000
_cell.length_b   1.000
_cell.length_c   1.000
_cell.angle_alpha   90.00
_cell.angle_beta   90.00
_cell.angle_gamma   90.00
#
_symmetry.space_group_name_H-M   'P 1'
#
loop_
_entity.id
_entity.type
_entity.pdbx_description
1 polymer ?
#
loop_
_entity_poly.entity_id
_entity_poly.type
_entity_poly.pdbx_seq_one_letter_code
_entity_poly.pdbx_strand_id
1 'polypeptide(L)'
;MKKLLICLIFLCIGLFSCDEVAPSVSISNGEEITLEIGENIQLAAKHNFNTTSIYKWFAMNSCALVDENGLVTAVKEGVCIVKVVIDDYKDEIIINVVDTTPIAISLSVDNSSLYIGETATLNALVDPIKPINGLIYEIVNDSDAVIITDNMVKAVKVGTAYIVAKFEDFVSNQIAIEVKQEELIDPYETISRDDFYENYTPATSSTDAYFRSLHGFMSGDISKQDQVPTLAHYQPMEDGKYVRNTSSIYSSDGLTYYIVDGYGNIVNEIYKGGGYVTLEEVAAYVLAFGDVPANYTSKKSGKPSSNMWKEFLRLNHSAFSGDTSKYPYEPVLPRISGCGGDLYYYELDLGTTGTDCDPDYEITDYNDGKTITRGAARIVYTRYDKNKNNIIDINEKYVFYTYNHYNDFQEYLNYEGGWGEMFGNVTGGGSLSSKYDYNPTPYVEVVRKNLYTKSTSIDINYSLIIPYYKKEEIYI
;
A
#
# COMPACT_ATOMS: atom_id res chain seq x y z
N MET A 1 -52.62 47.81 -39.69
CA MET A 1 -53.91 48.52 -39.69
C MET A 1 -55.00 47.50 -39.39
N LYS A 2 -55.57 47.53 -38.18
CA LYS A 2 -56.99 47.86 -37.91
C LYS A 2 -58.00 47.02 -38.72
N LYS A 3 -58.70 46.14 -37.96
CA LYS A 3 -60.17 45.87 -37.97
C LYS A 3 -60.75 45.33 -39.29
N LEU A 4 -61.66 44.36 -39.31
CA LEU A 4 -63.00 44.43 -38.69
C LEU A 4 -63.66 43.05 -38.97
N LEU A 5 -63.89 42.24 -37.94
CA LEU A 5 -65.22 41.81 -37.47
C LEU A 5 -66.38 41.96 -38.47
N ILE A 6 -66.82 40.86 -39.07
CA ILE A 6 -68.24 40.63 -39.39
C ILE A 6 -68.67 39.33 -38.73
N CYS A 7 -69.50 39.50 -37.71
CA CYS A 7 -70.24 38.47 -37.02
C CYS A 7 -71.47 38.14 -37.89
N LEU A 8 -71.50 36.96 -38.51
CA LEU A 8 -72.75 36.34 -38.95
C LEU A 8 -73.08 35.24 -37.93
N ILE A 9 -74.05 35.55 -37.07
CA ILE A 9 -74.76 34.58 -36.24
C ILE A 9 -75.63 33.76 -37.20
N PHE A 10 -75.17 32.56 -37.54
CA PHE A 10 -76.05 31.52 -38.06
C PHE A 10 -76.41 30.58 -36.91
N LEU A 11 -77.64 30.75 -36.45
CA LEU A 11 -78.36 29.84 -35.59
C LEU A 11 -78.57 28.52 -36.35
N CYS A 12 -77.65 27.57 -36.20
CA CYS A 12 -77.85 26.19 -36.63
C CYS A 12 -77.77 25.27 -35.41
N ILE A 13 -78.96 25.02 -34.87
CA ILE A 13 -79.45 23.79 -34.25
C ILE A 13 -78.37 22.71 -34.13
N GLY A 14 -77.94 22.45 -32.90
CA GLY A 14 -77.08 21.31 -32.59
C GLY A 14 -77.75 20.02 -33.02
N LEU A 15 -77.27 19.45 -34.13
CA LEU A 15 -77.34 18.02 -34.35
C LEU A 15 -76.20 17.42 -33.52
N PHE A 16 -76.53 16.90 -32.35
CA PHE A 16 -75.71 15.87 -31.73
C PHE A 16 -75.71 14.69 -32.72
N SER A 17 -74.70 14.63 -33.59
CA SER A 17 -74.25 13.35 -34.14
C SER A 17 -73.73 12.57 -32.94
N CYS A 18 -74.53 11.64 -32.44
CA CYS A 18 -73.99 10.54 -31.67
C CYS A 18 -73.17 9.74 -32.69
N ASP A 19 -71.85 9.97 -32.72
CA ASP A 19 -70.95 9.11 -33.50
C ASP A 19 -71.09 7.70 -32.92
N GLU A 20 -71.93 6.87 -33.57
CA GLU A 20 -71.97 5.44 -33.31
C GLU A 20 -70.57 4.92 -33.65
N VAL A 21 -69.80 4.60 -32.60
CA VAL A 21 -68.48 4.00 -32.76
C VAL A 21 -68.70 2.68 -33.48
N ALA A 22 -68.12 2.55 -34.68
CA ALA A 22 -68.22 1.32 -35.46
C ALA A 22 -67.81 0.12 -34.60
N PRO A 23 -68.56 -1.00 -34.64
CA PRO A 23 -68.17 -2.23 -33.94
C PRO A 23 -66.73 -2.64 -34.30
N SER A 24 -65.93 -2.96 -33.29
CA SER A 24 -64.53 -3.34 -33.41
C SER A 24 -64.08 -4.20 -32.23
N VAL A 25 -62.97 -4.92 -32.44
CA VAL A 25 -62.20 -5.59 -31.40
C VAL A 25 -60.79 -4.98 -31.37
N SER A 26 -60.19 -4.86 -30.20
CA SER A 26 -58.81 -4.41 -30.05
C SER A 26 -58.04 -5.18 -28.98
N ILE A 27 -56.78 -5.49 -29.27
CA ILE A 27 -55.80 -6.04 -28.33
C ILE A 27 -55.28 -4.87 -27.48
N SER A 28 -55.36 -5.02 -26.15
CA SER A 28 -55.03 -3.95 -25.20
C SER A 28 -53.55 -3.83 -24.87
N ASN A 29 -52.72 -4.76 -25.38
CA ASN A 29 -51.29 -4.86 -25.05
C ASN A 29 -50.38 -4.02 -25.98
N GLY A 30 -50.97 -3.18 -26.84
CA GLY A 30 -50.24 -2.39 -27.84
C GLY A 30 -50.20 -3.09 -29.21
N GLU A 31 -49.41 -2.52 -30.12
CA GLU A 31 -49.28 -3.01 -31.50
C GLU A 31 -48.14 -4.03 -31.67
N GLU A 32 -47.16 -4.02 -30.75
CA GLU A 32 -45.95 -4.83 -30.81
C GLU A 32 -45.39 -5.15 -29.41
N ILE A 33 -44.88 -6.37 -29.22
CA ILE A 33 -44.25 -6.84 -27.98
C ILE A 33 -42.98 -7.63 -28.32
N THR A 34 -41.91 -7.43 -27.55
CA THR A 34 -40.69 -8.26 -27.62
C THR A 34 -40.63 -9.24 -26.45
N LEU A 35 -40.34 -10.52 -26.73
CA LEU A 35 -40.21 -11.60 -25.75
C LEU A 35 -38.90 -12.38 -25.98
N GLU A 36 -38.27 -12.86 -24.92
CA GLU A 36 -37.20 -13.85 -25.01
C GLU A 36 -37.77 -15.27 -25.21
N ILE A 37 -37.03 -16.17 -25.85
CA ILE A 37 -37.45 -17.56 -26.04
C ILE A 37 -37.81 -18.20 -24.68
N GLY A 38 -39.02 -18.76 -24.58
CA GLY A 38 -39.55 -19.39 -23.36
C GLY A 38 -40.38 -18.46 -22.48
N GLU A 39 -40.36 -17.15 -22.70
CA GLU A 39 -41.23 -16.21 -21.99
C GLU A 39 -42.70 -16.37 -22.39
N ASN A 40 -43.57 -15.96 -21.47
CA ASN A 40 -45.01 -16.01 -21.64
C ASN A 40 -45.64 -14.65 -21.36
N ILE A 41 -46.65 -14.27 -22.15
CA ILE A 41 -47.44 -13.06 -21.90
C ILE A 41 -48.93 -13.31 -22.15
N GLN A 42 -49.75 -12.77 -21.26
CA GLN A 42 -51.20 -12.82 -21.41
C GLN A 42 -51.67 -11.64 -22.27
N LEU A 43 -52.30 -11.93 -23.40
CA LEU A 43 -53.00 -10.92 -24.20
C LEU A 43 -54.41 -10.69 -23.66
N ALA A 44 -54.88 -9.44 -23.74
CA ALA A 44 -56.23 -9.06 -23.39
C ALA A 44 -56.90 -8.35 -24.57
N ALA A 45 -58.12 -8.76 -24.93
CA ALA A 45 -58.91 -8.14 -25.99
C ALA A 45 -60.17 -7.46 -25.44
N LYS A 46 -60.58 -6.37 -26.07
CA LYS A 46 -61.82 -5.62 -25.79
C LYS A 46 -62.62 -5.45 -27.07
N HIS A 47 -63.94 -5.42 -26.97
CA HIS A 47 -64.82 -5.09 -28.08
C HIS A 47 -65.92 -4.11 -27.61
N ASN A 48 -66.50 -3.35 -28.54
CA ASN A 48 -67.46 -2.28 -28.25
C ASN A 48 -68.89 -2.59 -28.74
N PHE A 49 -69.23 -3.86 -28.96
CA PHE A 49 -70.55 -4.33 -29.39
C PHE A 49 -71.06 -5.43 -28.45
N ASN A 50 -72.36 -5.74 -28.49
CA ASN A 50 -72.93 -6.78 -27.64
C ASN A 50 -72.88 -8.14 -28.35
N THR A 51 -72.16 -9.10 -27.79
CA THR A 51 -72.11 -10.49 -28.28
C THR A 51 -71.98 -11.48 -27.13
N THR A 52 -72.34 -12.74 -27.38
CA THR A 52 -72.08 -13.88 -26.48
C THR A 52 -70.96 -14.79 -26.99
N SER A 53 -70.37 -14.46 -28.14
CA SER A 53 -69.23 -15.18 -28.70
C SER A 53 -67.99 -15.00 -27.83
N ILE A 54 -67.11 -16.00 -27.87
CA ILE A 54 -65.81 -15.96 -27.20
C ILE A 54 -64.71 -15.57 -28.19
N TYR A 55 -63.64 -14.97 -27.68
CA TYR A 55 -62.45 -14.66 -28.47
C TYR A 55 -61.80 -15.95 -28.98
N LYS A 56 -61.40 -15.94 -30.26
CA LYS A 56 -60.61 -17.00 -30.88
C LYS A 56 -59.24 -16.45 -31.24
N TRP A 57 -58.21 -17.04 -30.64
CA TRP A 57 -56.83 -16.64 -30.82
C TRP A 57 -56.12 -17.54 -31.82
N PHE A 58 -55.25 -16.94 -32.63
CA PHE A 58 -54.49 -17.65 -33.64
C PHE A 58 -53.08 -17.08 -33.73
N ALA A 59 -52.07 -17.94 -33.70
CA ALA A 59 -50.71 -17.58 -34.09
C ALA A 59 -50.54 -17.84 -35.58
N MET A 60 -50.15 -16.83 -36.34
CA MET A 60 -49.99 -16.95 -37.79
C MET A 60 -48.64 -17.58 -38.18
N ASN A 61 -47.62 -17.47 -37.32
CA ASN A 61 -46.26 -17.95 -37.55
C ASN A 61 -45.78 -18.79 -36.34
N SER A 62 -44.78 -19.66 -36.55
CA SER A 62 -44.32 -20.64 -35.54
C SER A 62 -43.33 -20.10 -34.49
N CYS A 63 -43.01 -18.80 -34.51
CA CYS A 63 -42.06 -18.20 -33.57
C CYS A 63 -42.69 -18.01 -32.17
N ALA A 64 -44.02 -17.98 -32.06
CA ALA A 64 -44.77 -17.97 -30.82
C ALA A 64 -46.03 -18.84 -30.94
N LEU A 65 -46.49 -19.41 -29.82
CA LEU A 65 -47.76 -20.13 -29.69
C LEU A 65 -48.77 -19.26 -28.94
N VAL A 66 -50.06 -19.43 -29.19
CA VAL A 66 -51.12 -18.81 -28.40
C VAL A 66 -52.17 -19.86 -28.03
N ASP A 67 -52.58 -19.88 -26.77
CA ASP A 67 -53.64 -20.79 -26.31
C ASP A 67 -55.04 -20.20 -26.51
N GLU A 68 -56.07 -20.98 -26.16
CA GLU A 68 -57.48 -20.57 -26.29
C GLU A 68 -57.87 -19.36 -25.42
N ASN A 69 -57.08 -19.04 -24.40
CA ASN A 69 -57.30 -17.92 -23.48
C ASN A 69 -56.45 -16.69 -23.83
N GLY A 70 -55.62 -16.75 -24.88
CA GLY A 70 -54.75 -15.65 -25.29
C GLY A 70 -53.40 -15.59 -24.56
N LEU A 71 -52.99 -16.67 -23.89
CA LEU A 71 -51.63 -16.79 -23.36
C LEU A 71 -50.68 -17.11 -24.50
N VAL A 72 -49.72 -16.22 -24.74
CA VAL A 72 -48.69 -16.36 -25.77
C VAL A 72 -47.41 -16.89 -25.15
N THR A 73 -46.81 -17.92 -25.76
CA THR A 73 -45.50 -18.48 -25.39
C THR A 73 -44.51 -18.25 -26.53
N ALA A 74 -43.39 -17.60 -26.26
CA ALA A 74 -42.30 -17.44 -27.23
C ALA A 74 -41.54 -18.76 -27.43
N VAL A 75 -41.35 -19.19 -28.69
CA VAL A 75 -40.84 -20.54 -29.02
C VAL A 75 -39.52 -20.49 -29.81
N LYS A 76 -39.40 -19.56 -30.75
CA LYS A 76 -38.22 -19.46 -31.62
C LYS A 76 -38.01 -18.01 -32.03
N GLU A 77 -36.77 -17.59 -32.23
CA GLU A 77 -36.44 -16.28 -32.80
C GLU A 77 -37.22 -15.97 -34.08
N GLY A 78 -37.76 -14.76 -34.18
CA GLY A 78 -38.45 -14.25 -35.37
C GLY A 78 -39.62 -13.32 -35.04
N VAL A 79 -40.29 -12.86 -36.11
CA VAL A 79 -41.46 -11.97 -36.01
C VAL A 79 -42.75 -12.77 -36.27
N CYS A 80 -43.66 -12.74 -35.31
CA CYS A 80 -44.96 -13.40 -35.37
C CYS A 80 -46.10 -12.41 -35.33
N ILE A 81 -47.24 -12.83 -35.87
CA ILE A 81 -48.50 -12.10 -35.72
C ILE A 81 -49.44 -13.00 -34.93
N VAL A 82 -49.95 -12.48 -33.81
CA VAL A 82 -51.03 -13.10 -33.05
C VAL A 82 -52.31 -12.33 -33.35
N LYS A 83 -53.35 -13.07 -33.72
CA LYS A 83 -54.62 -12.54 -34.19
C LYS A 83 -55.74 -12.97 -33.24
N VAL A 84 -56.59 -12.02 -32.87
CA VAL A 84 -57.86 -12.30 -32.21
C VAL A 84 -59.02 -12.14 -33.19
N VAL A 85 -60.00 -13.02 -33.13
CA VAL A 85 -61.26 -12.93 -33.88
C VAL A 85 -62.42 -13.11 -32.93
N ILE A 86 -63.41 -12.24 -33.04
CA ILE A 86 -64.72 -12.40 -32.40
C ILE A 86 -65.79 -11.95 -33.39
N ASP A 87 -66.74 -12.85 -33.68
CA ASP A 87 -67.68 -12.71 -34.79
C ASP A 87 -66.96 -12.37 -36.11
N ASP A 88 -67.30 -11.26 -36.76
CA ASP A 88 -66.69 -10.80 -38.02
C ASP A 88 -65.54 -9.78 -37.82
N TYR A 89 -65.18 -9.49 -36.56
CA TYR A 89 -64.17 -8.49 -36.21
C TYR A 89 -62.85 -9.15 -35.82
N LYS A 90 -61.74 -8.54 -36.22
CA LYS A 90 -60.40 -9.03 -35.95
C LYS A 90 -59.44 -7.91 -35.54
N ASP A 91 -58.44 -8.27 -34.77
CA ASP A 91 -57.27 -7.43 -34.50
C ASP A 91 -56.00 -8.30 -34.42
N GLU A 92 -54.85 -7.67 -34.65
CA GLU A 92 -53.56 -8.33 -34.82
C GLU A 92 -52.48 -7.58 -34.03
N ILE A 93 -51.58 -8.34 -33.37
CA ILE A 93 -50.41 -7.80 -32.65
C ILE A 93 -49.14 -8.48 -33.14
N ILE A 94 -48.06 -7.72 -33.27
CA ILE A 94 -46.74 -8.21 -33.64
C ILE A 94 -46.03 -8.72 -32.38
N ILE A 95 -45.50 -9.94 -32.43
CA ILE A 95 -44.66 -10.54 -31.39
C ILE A 95 -43.26 -10.74 -31.97
N ASN A 96 -42.30 -9.97 -31.49
CA ASN A 96 -40.89 -10.15 -31.79
C ASN A 96 -40.26 -11.09 -30.76
N VAL A 97 -39.90 -12.29 -31.18
CA VAL A 97 -39.17 -13.21 -30.33
C VAL A 97 -37.68 -13.06 -30.60
N VAL A 98 -36.91 -12.76 -29.55
CA VAL A 98 -35.45 -12.62 -29.61
C VAL A 98 -34.79 -13.82 -28.91
N ASP A 99 -33.69 -14.30 -29.49
CA ASP A 99 -32.78 -15.24 -28.82
C ASP A 99 -31.67 -14.42 -28.14
N THR A 100 -31.60 -14.47 -26.82
CA THR A 100 -30.58 -13.77 -26.00
C THR A 100 -29.53 -14.74 -25.44
N THR A 101 -29.47 -15.96 -25.97
CA THR A 101 -28.41 -16.93 -25.65
C THR A 101 -27.07 -16.35 -26.07
N PRO A 102 -26.07 -16.21 -25.17
CA PRO A 102 -24.74 -15.75 -25.54
C PRO A 102 -24.17 -16.65 -26.62
N ILE A 103 -23.54 -16.08 -27.64
CA ILE A 103 -22.79 -16.84 -28.64
C ILE A 103 -21.31 -16.47 -28.64
N ALA A 104 -20.95 -15.29 -28.10
CA ALA A 104 -19.58 -14.84 -28.00
C ALA A 104 -19.39 -13.85 -26.85
N ILE A 105 -18.18 -13.86 -26.26
CA ILE A 105 -17.69 -12.84 -25.34
C ILE A 105 -16.49 -12.15 -25.99
N SER A 106 -16.46 -10.83 -25.98
CA SER A 106 -15.27 -10.04 -26.33
C SER A 106 -14.74 -9.33 -25.11
N LEU A 107 -13.44 -9.43 -24.86
CA LEU A 107 -12.72 -8.81 -23.75
C LEU A 107 -11.76 -7.75 -24.29
N SER A 108 -11.79 -6.57 -23.66
CA SER A 108 -10.82 -5.50 -23.87
C SER A 108 -10.37 -4.92 -22.52
N VAL A 109 -9.32 -4.11 -22.56
CA VAL A 109 -8.77 -3.39 -21.42
C VAL A 109 -8.45 -1.96 -21.86
N ASP A 110 -8.62 -1.00 -20.96
CA ASP A 110 -8.31 0.41 -21.22
C ASP A 110 -6.79 0.67 -21.35
N ASN A 111 -5.96 -0.07 -20.62
CA ASN A 111 -4.50 -0.05 -20.74
C ASN A 111 -3.90 -1.46 -20.59
N SER A 112 -3.14 -1.91 -21.59
CA SER A 112 -2.47 -3.21 -21.60
C SER A 112 -1.00 -3.17 -21.16
N SER A 113 -0.44 -1.99 -20.89
CA SER A 113 0.95 -1.81 -20.44
C SER A 113 0.97 -0.99 -19.15
N LEU A 114 1.27 -1.63 -18.03
CA LEU A 114 1.21 -1.04 -16.70
C LEU A 114 2.58 -1.01 -16.05
N TYR A 115 2.87 0.03 -15.28
CA TYR A 115 3.92 0.02 -14.28
C TYR A 115 3.41 -0.62 -12.98
N ILE A 116 4.30 -1.20 -12.18
CA ILE A 116 3.95 -1.76 -10.87
C ILE A 116 3.18 -0.71 -10.05
N GLY A 117 2.03 -1.11 -9.51
CA GLY A 117 1.14 -0.24 -8.73
C GLY A 117 0.00 0.38 -9.54
N GLU A 118 0.13 0.49 -10.86
CA GLU A 118 -0.94 0.98 -11.73
C GLU A 118 -2.09 -0.02 -11.87
N THR A 119 -3.23 0.49 -12.31
CA THR A 119 -4.46 -0.28 -12.51
C THR A 119 -5.03 -0.07 -13.90
N ALA A 120 -5.71 -1.08 -14.42
CA ALA A 120 -6.48 -1.04 -15.66
C ALA A 120 -7.87 -1.64 -15.45
N THR A 121 -8.83 -1.21 -16.26
CA THR A 121 -10.22 -1.68 -16.22
C THR A 121 -10.50 -2.64 -17.37
N LEU A 122 -10.98 -3.85 -17.02
CA LEU A 122 -11.47 -4.85 -17.95
C LEU A 122 -12.88 -4.51 -18.39
N ASN A 123 -13.13 -4.64 -19.70
CA ASN A 123 -14.43 -4.43 -20.30
C ASN A 123 -14.79 -5.68 -21.10
N ALA A 124 -15.91 -6.30 -20.75
CA ALA A 124 -16.45 -7.45 -21.48
C ALA A 124 -17.77 -7.08 -22.13
N LEU A 125 -17.93 -7.45 -23.40
CA LEU A 125 -19.18 -7.37 -24.14
C LEU A 125 -19.59 -8.77 -24.54
N VAL A 126 -20.89 -9.04 -24.51
CA VAL A 126 -21.45 -10.31 -24.97
C VAL A 126 -22.41 -10.06 -26.09
N ASP A 127 -22.39 -10.96 -27.06
CA ASP A 127 -23.26 -10.95 -28.22
C ASP A 127 -24.26 -12.11 -28.11
N PRO A 128 -25.58 -11.85 -28.18
CA PRO A 128 -26.23 -10.53 -28.21
C PRO A 128 -26.09 -9.77 -26.87
N ILE A 129 -26.11 -8.42 -26.95
CA ILE A 129 -25.89 -7.54 -25.80
C ILE A 129 -26.95 -7.79 -24.73
N LYS A 130 -26.50 -8.25 -23.56
CA LYS A 130 -27.33 -8.37 -22.36
C LYS A 130 -26.56 -8.07 -21.08
N PRO A 131 -27.24 -7.69 -19.99
CA PRO A 131 -26.64 -7.65 -18.67
C PRO A 131 -26.19 -9.05 -18.24
N ILE A 132 -24.94 -9.19 -17.78
CA ILE A 132 -24.42 -10.48 -17.31
C ILE A 132 -24.07 -10.39 -15.84
N ASN A 133 -24.77 -11.21 -15.05
CA ASN A 133 -24.43 -11.49 -13.67
C ASN A 133 -23.59 -12.78 -13.66
N GLY A 134 -22.42 -12.76 -12.99
CA GLY A 134 -21.56 -13.94 -12.87
C GLY A 134 -20.45 -14.05 -13.94
N LEU A 135 -20.09 -12.95 -14.59
CA LEU A 135 -18.87 -12.88 -15.41
C LEU A 135 -17.63 -13.02 -14.51
N ILE A 136 -16.70 -13.89 -14.89
CA ILE A 136 -15.45 -14.13 -14.16
C ILE A 136 -14.27 -13.79 -15.06
N TYR A 137 -13.29 -13.07 -14.53
CA TYR A 137 -12.01 -12.84 -15.21
C TYR A 137 -10.94 -13.78 -14.63
N GLU A 138 -10.15 -14.41 -15.49
CA GLU A 138 -9.18 -15.43 -15.11
C GLU A 138 -7.83 -15.18 -15.77
N ILE A 139 -6.76 -15.32 -14.98
CA ILE A 139 -5.37 -15.33 -15.45
C ILE A 139 -5.05 -16.74 -15.92
N VAL A 140 -4.80 -16.93 -17.22
CA VAL A 140 -4.68 -18.27 -17.83
C VAL A 140 -3.26 -18.80 -17.91
N ASN A 141 -2.26 -18.01 -17.53
CA ASN A 141 -0.85 -18.39 -17.54
C ASN A 141 -0.21 -18.47 -16.15
N ASP A 142 -1.02 -18.59 -15.09
CA ASP A 142 -0.57 -18.65 -13.69
C ASP A 142 0.38 -17.51 -13.28
N SER A 143 0.27 -16.35 -13.94
CA SER A 143 1.15 -15.20 -13.70
C SER A 143 0.81 -14.52 -12.39
N ASP A 144 1.83 -14.24 -11.58
CA ASP A 144 1.75 -13.40 -10.38
C ASP A 144 2.04 -11.93 -10.66
N ALA A 145 2.07 -11.52 -11.94
CA ALA A 145 2.34 -10.14 -12.36
C ALA A 145 1.20 -9.17 -12.01
N VAL A 146 -0.04 -9.67 -11.96
CA VAL A 146 -1.24 -8.86 -11.71
C VAL A 146 -2.18 -9.54 -10.72
N ILE A 147 -3.02 -8.74 -10.07
CA ILE A 147 -4.16 -9.20 -9.26
C ILE A 147 -5.43 -8.64 -9.88
N ILE A 148 -6.48 -9.46 -9.99
CA ILE A 148 -7.79 -9.02 -10.48
C ILE A 148 -8.74 -8.88 -9.29
N THR A 149 -9.43 -7.76 -9.19
CA THR A 149 -10.50 -7.51 -8.22
C THR A 149 -11.68 -6.92 -8.97
N ASP A 150 -12.79 -7.65 -9.00
CA ASP A 150 -13.95 -7.35 -9.86
C ASP A 150 -13.50 -7.21 -11.32
N ASN A 151 -13.68 -6.04 -11.93
CA ASN A 151 -13.24 -5.74 -13.29
C ASN A 151 -11.94 -4.91 -13.33
N MET A 152 -11.22 -4.76 -12.22
CA MET A 152 -9.98 -4.00 -12.15
C MET A 152 -8.78 -4.94 -12.06
N VAL A 153 -7.76 -4.69 -12.88
CA VAL A 153 -6.45 -5.36 -12.84
C VAL A 153 -5.47 -4.42 -12.18
N LYS A 154 -4.73 -4.89 -11.17
CA LYS A 154 -3.64 -4.16 -10.53
C LYS A 154 -2.30 -4.83 -10.83
N ALA A 155 -1.34 -4.06 -11.33
CA ALA A 155 0.03 -4.52 -11.55
C ALA A 155 0.78 -4.65 -10.22
N VAL A 156 1.42 -5.80 -9.99
CA VAL A 156 2.14 -6.08 -8.72
C VAL A 156 3.57 -6.54 -8.92
N LYS A 157 3.92 -7.10 -10.10
CA LYS A 157 5.25 -7.62 -10.39
C LYS A 157 5.55 -7.60 -11.88
N VAL A 158 6.80 -7.34 -12.25
CA VAL A 158 7.26 -7.38 -13.66
C VAL A 158 6.93 -8.73 -14.29
N GLY A 159 6.34 -8.71 -15.48
CA GLY A 159 5.97 -9.91 -16.22
C GLY A 159 4.82 -9.66 -17.19
N THR A 160 4.31 -10.74 -17.77
CA THR A 160 3.13 -10.69 -18.64
C THR A 160 2.05 -11.60 -18.09
N ALA A 161 0.83 -11.09 -17.97
CA ALA A 161 -0.35 -11.86 -17.60
C ALA A 161 -1.30 -11.97 -18.81
N TYR A 162 -1.85 -13.15 -19.02
CA TYR A 162 -2.86 -13.39 -20.04
C TYR A 162 -4.22 -13.56 -19.37
N ILE A 163 -5.21 -12.78 -19.79
CA ILE A 163 -6.52 -12.73 -19.15
C ILE A 163 -7.61 -13.10 -20.16
N VAL A 164 -8.57 -13.90 -19.70
CA VAL A 164 -9.82 -14.19 -20.40
C VAL A 164 -11.01 -13.87 -19.50
N ALA A 165 -12.17 -13.61 -20.10
CA ALA A 165 -13.45 -13.55 -19.41
C ALA A 165 -14.24 -14.84 -19.70
N LYS A 166 -14.89 -15.37 -18.66
CA LYS A 166 -15.71 -16.58 -18.72
C LYS A 166 -17.12 -16.28 -18.25
N PHE A 167 -18.10 -16.80 -18.97
CA PHE A 167 -19.49 -16.84 -18.56
C PHE A 167 -20.09 -18.17 -19.02
N GLU A 168 -20.52 -19.00 -18.07
CA GLU A 168 -20.93 -20.39 -18.35
C GLU A 168 -19.84 -21.14 -19.15
N ASP A 169 -20.19 -21.72 -20.30
CA ASP A 169 -19.26 -22.44 -21.18
C ASP A 169 -18.54 -21.52 -22.19
N PHE A 170 -18.84 -20.22 -22.18
CA PHE A 170 -18.27 -19.25 -23.12
C PHE A 170 -16.97 -18.64 -22.57
N VAL A 171 -15.97 -18.57 -23.44
CA VAL A 171 -14.65 -17.97 -23.16
C VAL A 171 -14.39 -16.88 -24.18
N SER A 172 -13.92 -15.72 -23.72
CA SER A 172 -13.59 -14.59 -24.58
C SER A 172 -12.30 -14.79 -25.39
N ASN A 173 -11.97 -13.81 -26.22
CA ASN A 173 -10.58 -13.61 -26.65
C ASN A 173 -9.65 -13.42 -25.44
N GLN A 174 -8.39 -13.80 -25.60
CA GLN A 174 -7.33 -13.56 -24.63
C GLN A 174 -6.73 -12.17 -24.85
N ILE A 175 -6.52 -11.43 -23.75
CA ILE A 175 -5.74 -10.18 -23.75
C ILE A 175 -4.42 -10.41 -23.00
N ALA A 176 -3.40 -9.61 -23.31
CA ALA A 176 -2.12 -9.62 -22.62
C ALA A 176 -1.94 -8.30 -21.86
N ILE A 177 -1.58 -8.39 -20.58
CA ILE A 177 -1.17 -7.25 -19.75
C ILE A 177 0.33 -7.36 -19.51
N GLU A 178 1.09 -6.39 -19.99
CA GLU A 178 2.53 -6.27 -19.77
C GLU A 178 2.78 -5.38 -18.56
N VAL A 179 3.43 -5.92 -17.52
CA VAL A 179 3.83 -5.17 -16.33
C VAL A 179 5.32 -4.85 -16.41
N LYS A 180 5.62 -3.56 -16.39
CA LYS A 180 6.95 -2.97 -16.45
C LYS A 180 7.34 -2.43 -15.09
N GLN A 181 8.65 -2.28 -14.92
CA GLN A 181 9.21 -1.47 -13.86
C GLN A 181 9.47 -0.07 -14.42
N GLU A 182 9.17 0.96 -13.64
CA GLU A 182 9.57 2.31 -14.01
C GLU A 182 11.10 2.39 -14.01
N GLU A 183 11.67 2.90 -15.10
CA GLU A 183 13.11 3.15 -15.14
C GLU A 183 13.42 4.31 -14.20
N LEU A 184 14.08 3.99 -13.08
CA LEU A 184 14.57 5.01 -12.17
C LEU A 184 15.81 5.65 -12.80
N ILE A 185 15.73 6.93 -13.12
CA ILE A 185 16.85 7.72 -13.61
C ILE A 185 17.65 8.18 -12.40
N ASP A 186 18.95 7.89 -12.37
CA ASP A 186 19.86 8.33 -11.32
C ASP A 186 20.10 9.86 -11.45
N PRO A 187 19.57 10.69 -10.54
CA PRO A 187 19.75 12.13 -10.63
C PRO A 187 21.17 12.59 -10.28
N TYR A 188 22.01 11.70 -9.75
CA TYR A 188 23.36 12.01 -9.26
C TYR A 188 24.47 11.47 -10.16
N GLU A 189 24.15 10.75 -11.25
CA GLU A 189 25.13 10.15 -12.17
C GLU A 189 26.19 11.15 -12.68
N THR A 190 25.79 12.42 -12.84
CA THR A 190 26.66 13.50 -13.35
C THR A 190 27.00 14.57 -12.31
N ILE A 191 26.53 14.41 -11.07
CA ILE A 191 26.71 15.39 -9.99
C ILE A 191 27.99 15.09 -9.22
N SER A 192 28.88 16.08 -9.11
CA SER A 192 30.08 15.93 -8.29
C SER A 192 29.75 16.00 -6.80
N ARG A 193 30.62 15.42 -5.97
CA ARG A 193 30.47 15.50 -4.50
C ARG A 193 30.41 16.95 -4.02
N ASP A 194 31.27 17.81 -4.54
CA ASP A 194 31.34 19.22 -4.11
C ASP A 194 30.04 19.96 -4.46
N ASP A 195 29.51 19.75 -5.68
CA ASP A 195 28.25 20.35 -6.12
C ASP A 195 27.06 19.87 -5.29
N PHE A 196 27.02 18.57 -4.95
CA PHE A 196 25.97 18.00 -4.13
C PHE A 196 25.93 18.63 -2.72
N TYR A 197 27.10 18.78 -2.08
CA TYR A 197 27.15 19.31 -0.72
C TYR A 197 27.09 20.84 -0.63
N GLU A 198 27.32 21.59 -1.74
CA GLU A 198 27.16 23.05 -1.76
C GLU A 198 25.72 23.48 -1.44
N ASN A 199 24.73 22.69 -1.87
CA ASN A 199 23.30 22.95 -1.64
C ASN A 199 22.62 21.78 -0.92
N TYR A 200 23.35 21.16 0.03
CA TYR A 200 22.89 19.95 0.71
C TYR A 200 21.53 20.13 1.38
N THR A 201 20.63 19.17 1.13
CA THR A 201 19.41 18.94 1.91
C THR A 201 19.28 17.45 2.19
N PRO A 202 18.67 17.05 3.32
CA PRO A 202 18.35 15.65 3.58
C PRO A 202 17.53 15.04 2.43
N ALA A 203 17.61 13.71 2.30
CA ALA A 203 16.82 12.98 1.33
C ALA A 203 15.33 13.18 1.59
N THR A 204 14.51 13.14 0.54
CA THR A 204 13.05 13.32 0.66
C THR A 204 12.25 12.09 0.26
N SER A 205 12.93 10.98 -0.06
CA SER A 205 12.31 9.69 -0.39
C SER A 205 13.31 8.54 -0.29
N SER A 206 12.79 7.31 -0.22
CA SER A 206 13.62 6.09 -0.29
C SER A 206 14.40 5.97 -1.59
N THR A 207 13.82 6.37 -2.73
CA THR A 207 14.49 6.41 -4.04
C THR A 207 15.65 7.41 -4.05
N ASP A 208 15.45 8.60 -3.49
CA ASP A 208 16.50 9.60 -3.37
C ASP A 208 17.66 9.09 -2.49
N ALA A 209 17.34 8.54 -1.30
CA ALA A 209 18.33 7.94 -0.41
C ALA A 209 19.11 6.79 -1.08
N TYR A 210 18.44 5.96 -1.89
CA TYR A 210 19.07 4.89 -2.65
C TYR A 210 20.11 5.43 -3.63
N PHE A 211 19.74 6.39 -4.49
CA PHE A 211 20.68 6.95 -5.46
C PHE A 211 21.83 7.68 -4.78
N ARG A 212 21.57 8.46 -3.71
CA ARG A 212 22.63 9.07 -2.91
C ARG A 212 23.66 8.04 -2.41
N SER A 213 23.19 6.89 -1.92
CA SER A 213 24.06 5.83 -1.44
C SER A 213 24.91 5.18 -2.54
N LEU A 214 24.45 5.12 -3.80
CA LEU A 214 25.28 4.66 -4.92
C LEU A 214 26.49 5.58 -5.17
N HIS A 215 26.39 6.85 -4.79
CA HIS A 215 27.44 7.87 -4.95
C HIS A 215 28.18 8.21 -3.65
N GLY A 216 27.84 7.58 -2.53
CA GLY A 216 28.45 7.86 -1.22
C GLY A 216 28.02 9.21 -0.64
N PHE A 217 26.81 9.65 -1.00
CA PHE A 217 26.19 10.88 -0.54
C PHE A 217 25.25 10.62 0.64
N MET A 218 25.20 11.58 1.56
CA MET A 218 24.42 11.47 2.79
C MET A 218 22.93 11.65 2.55
N SER A 219 22.13 10.92 3.34
CA SER A 219 20.67 10.99 3.32
C SER A 219 20.11 11.79 4.50
N GLY A 220 20.76 11.73 5.66
CA GLY A 220 20.30 12.40 6.89
C GLY A 220 21.01 13.71 7.19
N ASP A 221 20.83 14.23 8.40
CA ASP A 221 21.57 15.39 8.87
C ASP A 221 23.09 15.12 8.89
N ILE A 222 23.87 16.14 8.51
CA ILE A 222 25.34 16.13 8.47
C ILE A 222 25.95 17.11 9.48
N SER A 223 25.12 17.72 10.32
CA SER A 223 25.57 18.62 11.38
C SER A 223 26.52 17.90 12.33
N LYS A 224 27.52 18.65 12.83
CA LYS A 224 28.42 18.13 13.87
C LYS A 224 27.61 17.81 15.12
N GLN A 225 27.77 16.59 15.62
CA GLN A 225 27.03 16.10 16.76
C GLN A 225 27.84 16.26 18.04
N ASP A 226 27.17 16.70 19.11
CA ASP A 226 27.68 16.57 20.45
C ASP A 226 27.64 15.09 20.88
N GLN A 227 28.47 14.75 21.86
CA GLN A 227 28.50 13.43 22.47
C GLN A 227 27.26 13.18 23.33
N VAL A 228 26.72 14.21 23.98
CA VAL A 228 25.49 14.08 24.76
C VAL A 228 24.30 14.10 23.78
N PRO A 229 23.32 13.17 23.88
CA PRO A 229 22.15 13.24 23.04
C PRO A 229 21.38 14.53 23.23
N THR A 230 20.82 15.05 22.14
CA THR A 230 19.84 16.12 22.22
C THR A 230 18.53 15.55 22.74
N LEU A 231 18.09 16.04 23.91
CA LEU A 231 16.84 15.59 24.53
C LEU A 231 15.65 16.35 23.94
N ALA A 232 14.52 15.64 23.77
CA ALA A 232 13.27 16.25 23.36
C ALA A 232 12.81 17.31 24.37
N HIS A 233 12.15 18.36 23.88
CA HIS A 233 11.53 19.36 24.76
C HIS A 233 10.50 18.73 25.72
N TYR A 234 9.82 17.68 25.27
CA TYR A 234 8.88 16.90 26.06
C TYR A 234 9.19 15.40 25.93
N GLN A 235 9.53 14.78 27.05
CA GLN A 235 9.68 13.33 27.17
C GLN A 235 8.53 12.78 28.03
N PRO A 236 7.57 12.06 27.45
CA PRO A 236 6.43 11.54 28.20
C PRO A 236 6.86 10.61 29.32
N MET A 237 6.22 10.72 30.48
CA MET A 237 6.43 9.85 31.64
C MET A 237 5.09 9.32 32.16
N GLU A 238 5.10 8.10 32.66
CA GLU A 238 3.96 7.43 33.30
C GLU A 238 4.49 6.64 34.51
N ASP A 239 3.84 6.79 35.67
CA ASP A 239 4.28 6.18 36.94
C ASP A 239 5.75 6.44 37.29
N GLY A 240 6.26 7.63 36.96
CA GLY A 240 7.64 8.04 37.22
C GLY A 240 8.69 7.42 36.29
N LYS A 241 8.27 6.66 35.26
CA LYS A 241 9.16 6.08 34.25
C LYS A 241 8.97 6.78 32.90
N TYR A 242 10.04 6.88 32.12
CA TYR A 242 9.93 7.36 30.74
C TYR A 242 9.08 6.41 29.90
N VAL A 243 8.35 7.00 28.95
CA VAL A 243 7.55 6.25 27.99
C VAL A 243 8.42 5.92 26.77
N ARG A 244 8.51 4.65 26.41
CA ARG A 244 9.03 4.18 25.12
C ARG A 244 7.87 4.02 24.15
N ASN A 245 7.97 4.68 23.00
CA ASN A 245 6.98 4.63 21.95
C ASN A 245 6.90 3.23 21.31
N THR A 246 5.70 2.68 21.19
CA THR A 246 5.45 1.35 20.60
C THR A 246 4.87 1.40 19.19
N SER A 247 4.66 2.58 18.61
CA SER A 247 4.16 2.69 17.23
C SER A 247 5.22 2.21 16.24
N SER A 248 4.80 1.38 15.29
CA SER A 248 5.61 0.92 14.16
C SER A 248 5.09 1.57 12.88
N ILE A 249 5.62 2.73 12.52
CA ILE A 249 5.09 3.53 11.41
C ILE A 249 6.04 3.37 10.22
N TYR A 250 5.63 2.57 9.24
CA TYR A 250 6.37 2.36 8.00
C TYR A 250 5.55 2.81 6.79
N SER A 251 6.23 3.16 5.71
CA SER A 251 5.60 3.24 4.39
C SER A 251 5.10 1.85 3.96
N SER A 252 4.16 1.80 3.01
CA SER A 252 3.55 0.54 2.56
C SER A 252 4.54 -0.46 1.96
N ASP A 253 5.67 0.02 1.43
CA ASP A 253 6.78 -0.79 0.89
C ASP A 253 7.83 -1.16 1.97
N GLY A 254 7.67 -0.67 3.20
CA GLY A 254 8.61 -0.89 4.30
C GLY A 254 9.99 -0.23 4.13
N LEU A 255 10.14 0.70 3.18
CA LEU A 255 11.41 1.37 2.89
C LEU A 255 11.62 2.67 3.67
N THR A 256 10.57 3.22 4.27
CA THR A 256 10.61 4.44 5.09
C THR A 256 10.09 4.13 6.47
N TYR A 257 10.79 4.60 7.50
CA TYR A 257 10.34 4.60 8.88
C TYR A 257 10.07 6.04 9.35
N TYR A 258 8.91 6.29 9.92
CA TYR A 258 8.51 7.62 10.37
C TYR A 258 8.79 7.78 11.87
N ILE A 259 9.62 8.76 12.21
CA ILE A 259 9.91 9.14 13.60
C ILE A 259 8.86 10.14 14.05
N VAL A 260 8.32 9.91 15.25
CA VAL A 260 7.41 10.85 15.92
C VAL A 260 8.14 11.68 16.97
N ASP A 261 7.55 12.80 17.41
CA ASP A 261 7.95 13.50 18.63
C ASP A 261 7.30 12.87 19.88
N GLY A 262 7.61 13.40 21.07
CA GLY A 262 7.00 12.97 22.33
C GLY A 262 5.48 13.18 22.42
N TYR A 263 4.88 13.91 21.48
CA TYR A 263 3.44 14.14 21.36
C TYR A 263 2.78 13.20 20.33
N GLY A 264 3.55 12.42 19.57
CA GLY A 264 3.05 11.52 18.53
C GLY A 264 2.92 12.14 17.14
N ASN A 265 3.48 13.32 16.88
CA ASN A 265 3.50 13.92 15.55
C ASN A 265 4.70 13.38 14.76
N ILE A 266 4.53 13.02 13.49
CA ILE A 266 5.65 12.67 12.60
C ILE A 266 6.50 13.93 12.40
N VAL A 267 7.80 13.82 12.68
CA VAL A 267 8.77 14.92 12.60
C VAL A 267 9.96 14.62 11.70
N ASN A 268 10.26 13.34 11.46
CA ASN A 268 11.37 12.94 10.60
C ASN A 268 11.11 11.59 9.90
N GLU A 269 11.83 11.32 8.82
CA GLU A 269 11.75 10.12 7.99
C GLU A 269 13.12 9.47 7.83
N ILE A 270 13.20 8.16 8.08
CA ILE A 270 14.42 7.38 7.88
C ILE A 270 14.20 6.40 6.73
N TYR A 271 14.99 6.59 5.68
CA TYR A 271 14.95 5.76 4.49
C TYR A 271 15.97 4.62 4.57
N LYS A 272 15.48 3.39 4.37
CA LYS A 272 16.29 2.18 4.31
C LYS A 272 17.36 2.31 3.23
N GLY A 273 18.58 1.90 3.55
CA GLY A 273 19.72 2.00 2.64
C GLY A 273 20.30 3.40 2.48
N GLY A 274 19.79 4.41 3.19
CA GLY A 274 20.42 5.73 3.25
C GLY A 274 21.69 5.77 4.11
N GLY A 275 22.50 6.80 3.90
CA GLY A 275 23.65 7.13 4.75
C GLY A 275 23.26 8.08 5.88
N TYR A 276 23.58 7.72 7.13
CA TYR A 276 23.26 8.48 8.33
C TYR A 276 24.46 8.53 9.29
N VAL A 277 24.63 9.64 10.00
CA VAL A 277 25.75 9.83 10.94
C VAL A 277 25.35 10.41 12.29
N THR A 278 24.16 10.99 12.41
CA THR A 278 23.69 11.56 13.68
C THR A 278 23.28 10.46 14.66
N LEU A 279 23.41 10.74 15.96
CA LEU A 279 22.99 9.79 16.99
C LEU A 279 21.52 9.39 16.81
N GLU A 280 20.68 10.39 16.64
CA GLU A 280 19.23 10.25 16.53
C GLU A 280 18.84 9.38 15.31
N GLU A 281 19.33 9.72 14.12
CA GLU A 281 18.95 9.01 12.90
C GLU A 281 19.54 7.60 12.84
N VAL A 282 20.78 7.41 13.32
CA VAL A 282 21.39 6.07 13.35
C VAL A 282 20.66 5.18 14.35
N ALA A 283 20.28 5.69 15.53
CA ALA A 283 19.50 4.96 16.51
C ALA A 283 18.14 4.54 15.96
N ALA A 284 17.42 5.46 15.33
CA ALA A 284 16.15 5.18 14.65
C ALA A 284 16.32 4.17 13.51
N TYR A 285 17.37 4.30 12.69
CA TYR A 285 17.64 3.39 11.57
C TYR A 285 17.85 1.95 12.06
N VAL A 286 18.73 1.73 13.04
CA VAL A 286 19.03 0.37 13.50
C VAL A 286 17.84 -0.24 14.24
N LEU A 287 17.05 0.58 14.95
CA LEU A 287 15.79 0.13 15.55
C LEU A 287 14.82 -0.33 14.45
N ALA A 288 14.59 0.51 13.44
CA ALA A 288 13.61 0.26 12.38
C ALA A 288 13.99 -0.95 11.53
N PHE A 289 15.25 -1.04 11.08
CA PHE A 289 15.64 -2.00 10.04
C PHE A 289 16.48 -3.18 10.54
N GLY A 290 16.98 -3.15 11.78
CA GLY A 290 17.82 -4.23 12.33
C GLY A 290 19.15 -4.41 11.58
N ASP A 291 19.60 -3.38 10.87
CA ASP A 291 20.88 -3.33 10.17
C ASP A 291 21.41 -1.89 10.22
N VAL A 292 22.64 -1.68 9.79
CA VAL A 292 23.30 -0.36 9.82
C VAL A 292 23.02 0.48 8.56
N PRO A 293 23.15 1.81 8.65
CA PRO A 293 23.16 2.70 7.49
C PRO A 293 24.22 2.31 6.44
N ALA A 294 24.04 2.77 5.19
CA ALA A 294 24.88 2.34 4.06
C ALA A 294 26.36 2.75 4.18
N ASN A 295 26.67 3.77 4.97
CA ASN A 295 28.01 4.29 5.22
C ASN A 295 28.80 3.52 6.30
N TYR A 296 28.26 2.42 6.83
CA TYR A 296 28.90 1.59 7.86
C TYR A 296 29.59 0.35 7.29
N THR A 297 30.71 -0.04 7.90
CA THR A 297 31.37 -1.32 7.64
C THR A 297 31.64 -2.10 8.93
N SER A 298 31.80 -3.42 8.79
CA SER A 298 32.19 -4.30 9.91
C SER A 298 33.66 -4.16 10.31
N LYS A 299 34.49 -3.55 9.46
CA LYS A 299 35.92 -3.32 9.77
C LYS A 299 36.05 -2.35 10.94
N LYS A 300 37.06 -2.59 11.79
CA LYS A 300 37.45 -1.71 12.91
C LYS A 300 38.49 -0.64 12.52
N SER A 301 38.89 -0.63 11.26
CA SER A 301 39.78 0.37 10.66
C SER A 301 39.38 0.63 9.21
N GLY A 302 39.65 1.82 8.71
CA GLY A 302 39.35 2.22 7.35
C GLY A 302 40.17 3.44 6.93
N LYS A 303 40.29 3.66 5.61
CA LYS A 303 40.94 4.84 5.04
C LYS A 303 39.87 5.70 4.35
N PRO A 304 39.34 6.73 5.02
CA PRO A 304 38.31 7.62 4.48
C PRO A 304 38.61 8.14 3.08
N SER A 305 39.84 8.62 2.86
CA SER A 305 40.25 9.24 1.59
C SER A 305 40.10 8.33 0.36
N SER A 306 40.15 7.00 0.51
CA SER A 306 39.95 6.04 -0.59
C SER A 306 38.55 5.41 -0.61
N ASN A 307 37.69 5.70 0.36
CA ASN A 307 36.33 5.20 0.42
C ASN A 307 35.35 6.25 -0.14
N MET A 308 34.27 5.80 -0.79
CA MET A 308 33.26 6.68 -1.39
C MET A 308 32.57 7.59 -0.36
N TRP A 309 32.42 7.12 0.89
CA TRP A 309 31.78 7.86 1.97
C TRP A 309 32.66 8.92 2.62
N LYS A 310 33.98 8.90 2.38
CA LYS A 310 34.94 9.91 2.89
C LYS A 310 34.77 10.17 4.41
N GLU A 311 34.58 11.42 4.81
CA GLU A 311 34.33 11.86 6.20
C GLU A 311 33.08 11.24 6.85
N PHE A 312 32.16 10.72 6.04
CA PHE A 312 30.95 10.04 6.51
C PHE A 312 31.11 8.53 6.64
N LEU A 313 32.26 7.93 6.29
CA LEU A 313 32.53 6.53 6.58
C LEU A 313 32.45 6.27 8.09
N ARG A 314 31.78 5.19 8.47
CA ARG A 314 31.65 4.70 9.85
C ARG A 314 32.02 3.23 9.95
N LEU A 315 32.50 2.82 11.13
CA LEU A 315 33.16 1.52 11.33
C LEU A 315 32.44 0.67 12.38
N ASN A 316 33.02 -0.51 12.62
CA ASN A 316 32.78 -1.38 13.77
C ASN A 316 31.37 -1.98 13.86
N HIS A 317 30.70 -2.22 12.73
CA HIS A 317 29.48 -3.01 12.74
C HIS A 317 29.79 -4.49 13.08
N SER A 318 29.78 -4.81 14.37
CA SER A 318 30.24 -6.12 14.87
C SER A 318 29.42 -6.59 16.07
N ALA A 319 29.53 -7.87 16.44
CA ALA A 319 28.78 -8.42 17.57
C ALA A 319 29.29 -7.81 18.88
N PHE A 320 28.36 -7.37 19.73
CA PHE A 320 28.63 -6.92 21.09
C PHE A 320 28.57 -8.12 22.04
N SER A 321 29.61 -8.33 22.84
CA SER A 321 29.69 -9.51 23.72
C SER A 321 28.87 -9.38 25.01
N GLY A 322 28.82 -8.18 25.61
CA GLY A 322 28.25 -7.99 26.96
C GLY A 322 28.84 -8.93 28.01
N ASP A 323 30.13 -9.26 27.89
CA ASP A 323 30.78 -10.24 28.75
C ASP A 323 31.19 -9.59 30.07
N THR A 324 30.23 -9.53 30.99
CA THR A 324 30.43 -8.94 32.32
C THR A 324 31.40 -9.75 33.20
N SER A 325 31.78 -10.98 32.80
CA SER A 325 32.84 -11.71 33.49
C SER A 325 34.23 -11.14 33.17
N LYS A 326 34.40 -10.65 31.93
CA LYS A 326 35.64 -10.03 31.46
C LYS A 326 35.67 -8.53 31.76
N TYR A 327 34.51 -7.88 31.69
CA TYR A 327 34.29 -6.45 31.86
C TYR A 327 33.22 -6.21 32.95
N PRO A 328 33.58 -6.36 34.24
CA PRO A 328 32.60 -6.33 35.33
C PRO A 328 31.95 -4.96 35.58
N TYR A 329 32.49 -3.90 34.97
CA TYR A 329 31.89 -2.57 34.95
C TYR A 329 30.82 -2.39 33.87
N GLU A 330 30.66 -3.32 32.93
CA GLU A 330 29.57 -3.23 31.95
C GLU A 330 28.24 -3.65 32.62
N PRO A 331 27.15 -2.87 32.52
CA PRO A 331 25.84 -3.31 32.98
C PRO A 331 25.29 -4.42 32.08
N VAL A 332 24.51 -5.32 32.66
CA VAL A 332 23.83 -6.38 31.90
C VAL A 332 22.66 -5.77 31.13
N LEU A 333 22.73 -5.78 29.80
CA LEU A 333 21.66 -5.28 28.94
C LEU A 333 20.44 -6.23 28.92
N PRO A 334 19.21 -5.71 28.71
CA PRO A 334 17.99 -6.52 28.69
C PRO A 334 18.06 -7.71 27.74
N ARG A 335 17.74 -8.91 28.24
CA ARG A 335 17.67 -10.15 27.44
C ARG A 335 18.94 -10.43 26.61
N ILE A 336 20.12 -9.93 27.00
CA ILE A 336 21.36 -10.25 26.26
C ILE A 336 21.72 -11.74 26.37
N SER A 337 21.96 -12.36 25.22
CA SER A 337 22.45 -13.74 25.13
C SER A 337 23.81 -13.86 25.80
N GLY A 338 24.01 -14.93 26.58
CA GLY A 338 25.22 -15.15 27.37
C GLY A 338 25.08 -14.75 28.84
N CYS A 339 24.12 -13.86 29.16
CA CYS A 339 23.77 -13.49 30.52
C CYS A 339 22.32 -13.88 30.87
N GLY A 340 21.83 -15.01 30.34
CA GLY A 340 20.50 -15.54 30.62
C GLY A 340 19.37 -15.02 29.71
N GLY A 341 19.71 -14.20 28.70
CA GLY A 341 18.77 -13.73 27.69
C GLY A 341 18.85 -14.47 26.36
N ASP A 342 18.08 -13.98 25.38
CA ASP A 342 17.83 -14.62 24.09
C ASP A 342 17.99 -13.66 22.89
N LEU A 343 18.56 -12.48 23.11
CA LEU A 343 18.83 -11.47 22.08
C LEU A 343 20.34 -11.32 21.84
N TYR A 344 20.74 -11.27 20.57
CA TYR A 344 22.11 -10.96 20.17
C TYR A 344 22.24 -9.47 19.85
N TYR A 345 23.18 -8.83 20.53
CA TYR A 345 23.49 -7.42 20.33
C TYR A 345 24.64 -7.23 19.35
N TYR A 346 24.57 -6.13 18.61
CA TYR A 346 25.61 -5.62 17.74
C TYR A 346 25.95 -4.20 18.19
N GLU A 347 27.17 -3.81 17.93
CA GLU A 347 27.66 -2.45 18.16
C GLU A 347 28.07 -1.79 16.85
N LEU A 348 28.15 -0.46 16.87
CA LEU A 348 28.66 0.36 15.78
C LEU A 348 29.28 1.64 16.35
N ASP A 349 30.31 2.16 15.66
CA ASP A 349 30.92 3.43 16.04
C ASP A 349 29.97 4.58 15.71
N LEU A 350 29.68 5.42 16.70
CA LEU A 350 28.98 6.67 16.46
C LEU A 350 30.04 7.77 16.44
N GLY A 351 30.16 8.46 15.32
CA GLY A 351 31.27 9.37 15.03
C GLY A 351 31.24 10.69 15.81
N THR A 352 31.02 10.62 17.12
CA THR A 352 31.15 11.76 18.03
C THR A 352 32.62 12.02 18.29
N THR A 353 32.96 13.26 18.63
CA THR A 353 34.31 13.57 19.09
C THR A 353 34.63 12.77 20.35
N GLY A 354 35.91 12.42 20.56
CA GLY A 354 36.35 11.74 21.79
C GLY A 354 35.82 12.41 23.04
N THR A 355 35.75 11.62 24.10
CA THR A 355 34.71 11.78 25.10
C THR A 355 35.21 12.60 26.27
N ASP A 356 34.53 13.68 26.65
CA ASP A 356 34.96 14.50 27.80
C ASP A 356 34.88 13.75 29.14
N CYS A 357 34.14 12.64 29.16
CA CYS A 357 33.91 11.78 30.31
C CYS A 357 34.86 10.57 30.41
N ASP A 358 35.59 10.20 29.34
CA ASP A 358 36.63 9.17 29.38
C ASP A 358 37.98 9.83 29.05
N PRO A 359 38.84 10.04 30.06
CA PRO A 359 40.11 10.75 29.88
C PRO A 359 41.11 10.00 28.98
N ASP A 360 40.86 8.72 28.66
CA ASP A 360 41.70 7.95 27.75
C ASP A 360 41.48 8.32 26.27
N TYR A 361 40.44 9.09 25.94
CA TYR A 361 40.11 9.50 24.58
C TYR A 361 40.26 11.01 24.35
N GLU A 362 41.02 11.37 23.30
CA GLU A 362 41.18 12.78 22.91
C GLU A 362 39.93 13.33 22.21
N ILE A 363 39.50 14.53 22.59
CA ILE A 363 38.40 15.25 21.96
C ILE A 363 38.82 15.71 20.55
N THR A 364 38.52 14.89 19.54
CA THR A 364 38.85 15.13 18.13
C THR A 364 37.75 14.63 17.22
N ASP A 365 37.61 15.18 16.00
CA ASP A 365 36.64 14.71 15.00
C ASP A 365 36.86 13.20 14.72
N TYR A 366 35.80 12.40 14.78
CA TYR A 366 35.89 10.95 14.55
C TYR A 366 36.47 10.60 13.19
N ASN A 367 36.09 11.36 12.15
CA ASN A 367 36.55 11.16 10.79
C ASN A 367 36.66 12.52 10.09
N ASP A 368 37.89 12.90 9.75
CA ASP A 368 38.21 14.17 9.09
C ASP A 368 38.33 14.05 7.55
N GLY A 369 37.92 12.92 6.98
CA GLY A 369 38.06 12.59 5.56
C GLY A 369 39.44 12.04 5.17
N LYS A 370 40.41 12.00 6.10
CA LYS A 370 41.74 11.42 5.90
C LYS A 370 42.02 10.27 6.87
N THR A 371 41.65 10.42 8.14
CA THR A 371 41.92 9.51 9.25
C THR A 371 40.65 9.30 10.08
N ILE A 372 40.50 8.11 10.63
CA ILE A 372 39.45 7.79 11.60
C ILE A 372 40.07 7.68 12.99
N THR A 373 39.64 8.55 13.91
CA THR A 373 40.01 8.56 15.32
C THR A 373 38.84 8.01 16.13
N ARG A 374 38.90 6.72 16.48
CA ARG A 374 37.80 6.05 17.18
C ARG A 374 37.71 6.52 18.64
N GLY A 375 36.56 7.05 19.03
CA GLY A 375 36.23 7.40 20.42
C GLY A 375 35.49 6.27 21.18
N ALA A 376 35.03 6.58 22.39
CA ALA A 376 34.29 5.65 23.25
C ALA A 376 32.80 5.49 22.89
N ALA A 377 32.26 6.39 22.06
CA ALA A 377 30.84 6.42 21.72
C ALA A 377 30.40 5.28 20.79
N ARG A 378 29.37 4.53 21.21
CA ARG A 378 28.79 3.43 20.44
C ARG A 378 27.28 3.42 20.56
N ILE A 379 26.62 3.03 19.47
CA ILE A 379 25.28 2.46 19.57
C ILE A 379 25.43 0.95 19.73
N VAL A 380 24.69 0.37 20.66
CA VAL A 380 24.58 -1.06 20.92
C VAL A 380 23.11 -1.45 20.78
N TYR A 381 22.79 -2.31 19.82
CA TYR A 381 21.41 -2.62 19.46
C TYR A 381 21.18 -4.12 19.29
N THR A 382 19.95 -4.56 19.52
CA THR A 382 19.54 -5.94 19.25
C THR A 382 19.39 -6.17 17.76
N ARG A 383 20.01 -7.25 17.26
CA ARG A 383 19.94 -7.59 15.84
C ARG A 383 19.19 -8.89 15.57
N TYR A 384 19.46 -9.92 16.38
CA TYR A 384 18.92 -11.25 16.14
C TYR A 384 18.31 -11.88 17.39
N ASP A 385 17.32 -12.74 17.19
CA ASP A 385 16.78 -13.63 18.21
C ASP A 385 17.74 -14.81 18.50
N LYS A 386 17.37 -15.68 19.44
CA LYS A 386 18.13 -16.89 19.81
C LYS A 386 18.43 -17.83 18.65
N ASN A 387 17.64 -17.79 17.58
CA ASN A 387 17.78 -18.65 16.40
C ASN A 387 18.57 -17.96 15.28
N LYS A 388 19.12 -16.76 15.52
CA LYS A 388 19.79 -15.92 14.52
C LYS A 388 18.86 -15.39 13.41
N ASN A 389 17.56 -15.32 13.69
CA ASN A 389 16.59 -14.67 12.80
C ASN A 389 16.53 -13.17 13.07
N ASN A 390 16.17 -12.40 12.04
CA ASN A 390 15.87 -10.98 12.19
C ASN A 390 14.67 -10.79 13.12
N ILE A 391 14.78 -9.82 14.02
CA ILE A 391 13.67 -9.41 14.90
C ILE A 391 12.73 -8.51 14.08
N ILE A 392 11.49 -8.94 13.88
CA ILE A 392 10.52 -8.23 13.04
C ILE A 392 9.77 -7.17 13.87
N ASP A 393 9.29 -7.52 15.06
CA ASP A 393 8.60 -6.58 15.93
C ASP A 393 9.60 -5.61 16.59
N ILE A 394 9.45 -4.32 16.28
CA ILE A 394 10.29 -3.24 16.84
C ILE A 394 10.19 -3.16 18.36
N ASN A 395 9.09 -3.64 18.95
CA ASN A 395 8.89 -3.66 20.39
C ASN A 395 9.74 -4.74 21.06
N GLU A 396 10.21 -5.75 20.33
CA GLU A 396 11.17 -6.72 20.87
C GLU A 396 12.62 -6.22 20.80
N LYS A 397 12.87 -5.10 20.10
CA LYS A 397 14.21 -4.54 19.92
C LYS A 397 14.59 -3.56 21.01
N TYR A 398 15.89 -3.47 21.28
CA TYR A 398 16.50 -2.43 22.11
C TYR A 398 17.62 -1.74 21.34
N VAL A 399 17.74 -0.43 21.55
CA VAL A 399 18.85 0.38 21.06
C VAL A 399 19.36 1.20 22.22
N PHE A 400 20.65 1.06 22.52
CA PHE A 400 21.32 1.78 23.58
C PHE A 400 22.43 2.64 23.00
N TYR A 401 22.65 3.78 23.64
CA TYR A 401 23.81 4.61 23.40
C TYR A 401 24.71 4.59 24.63
N THR A 402 26.00 4.40 24.40
CA THR A 402 27.06 4.57 25.40
C THR A 402 28.03 5.60 24.87
N TYR A 403 28.49 6.49 25.74
CA TYR A 403 29.51 7.47 25.40
C TYR A 403 30.71 7.45 26.35
N ASN A 404 30.77 6.52 27.30
CA ASN A 404 31.88 6.37 28.24
C ASN A 404 32.40 4.91 28.22
N HIS A 405 32.54 4.36 27.03
CA HIS A 405 33.15 3.04 26.78
C HIS A 405 32.43 1.87 27.48
N TYR A 406 31.11 1.77 27.30
CA TYR A 406 30.24 0.73 27.85
C TYR A 406 30.11 0.76 29.39
N ASN A 407 30.59 1.81 30.06
CA ASN A 407 30.38 1.95 31.49
C ASN A 407 28.91 2.28 31.80
N ASP A 408 28.34 3.25 31.07
CA ASP A 408 26.94 3.63 31.19
C ASP A 408 26.25 3.61 29.83
N PHE A 409 24.95 3.35 29.88
CA PHE A 409 24.06 3.29 28.73
C PHE A 409 22.77 4.05 29.01
N GLN A 410 22.16 4.54 27.93
CA GLN A 410 20.79 5.07 27.90
C GLN A 410 20.04 4.48 26.70
N GLU A 411 18.76 4.16 26.88
CA GLU A 411 17.93 3.59 25.83
C GLU A 411 17.37 4.66 24.90
N TYR A 412 17.34 4.39 23.60
CA TYR A 412 16.56 5.15 22.63
C TYR A 412 15.07 4.78 22.72
N LEU A 413 14.22 5.76 22.97
CA LEU A 413 12.80 5.56 23.32
C LEU A 413 11.85 5.55 22.11
N ASN A 414 12.38 5.53 20.88
CA ASN A 414 11.64 5.45 19.63
C ASN A 414 10.78 6.69 19.30
N TYR A 415 11.30 7.87 19.62
CA TYR A 415 10.79 9.17 19.18
C TYR A 415 11.95 10.17 19.19
N GLU A 416 11.81 11.27 18.45
CA GLU A 416 12.85 12.29 18.30
C GLU A 416 13.29 12.85 19.66
N GLY A 417 14.59 12.72 19.98
CA GLY A 417 15.17 13.16 21.24
C GLY A 417 14.70 12.35 22.46
N GLY A 418 14.08 11.20 22.23
CA GLY A 418 13.64 10.28 23.27
C GLY A 418 14.79 9.42 23.78
N TRP A 419 15.34 9.80 24.93
CA TRP A 419 16.44 9.08 25.57
C TRP A 419 16.10 8.80 27.03
N GLY A 420 16.20 7.54 27.41
CA GLY A 420 15.91 7.07 28.76
C GLY A 420 16.91 7.56 29.79
N GLU A 421 16.66 7.21 31.05
CA GLU A 421 17.60 7.49 32.13
C GLU A 421 18.90 6.70 31.93
N MET A 422 20.03 7.35 32.21
CA MET A 422 21.33 6.72 32.20
C MET A 422 21.41 5.64 33.29
N PHE A 423 22.04 4.51 32.98
CA PHE A 423 22.36 3.47 33.94
C PHE A 423 23.72 2.87 33.67
N GLY A 424 24.36 2.34 34.70
CA GLY A 424 25.64 1.66 34.56
C GLY A 424 26.58 1.96 35.70
N ASN A 425 27.86 1.76 35.43
CA ASN A 425 28.93 1.77 36.42
C ASN A 425 29.23 3.16 36.99
N VAL A 426 29.41 4.17 36.14
CA VAL A 426 29.69 5.53 36.59
C VAL A 426 28.44 6.12 37.26
N THR A 427 27.26 5.85 36.71
CA THR A 427 25.97 6.20 37.34
C THR A 427 25.81 5.58 38.73
N GLY A 428 26.30 4.36 38.95
CA GLY A 428 26.32 3.72 40.26
C GLY A 428 27.47 4.17 41.17
N GLY A 429 28.33 5.10 40.72
CA GLY A 429 29.45 5.62 41.50
C GLY A 429 30.72 4.77 41.45
N GLY A 430 30.81 3.82 40.52
CA GLY A 430 32.04 3.09 40.24
C GLY A 430 33.04 3.92 39.40
N SER A 431 34.31 3.53 39.47
CA SER A 431 35.36 4.15 38.66
C SER A 431 35.29 3.67 37.21
N LEU A 432 35.53 4.58 36.27
CA LEU A 432 35.51 4.30 34.83
C LEU A 432 36.42 3.13 34.45
N SER A 433 35.85 2.12 33.79
CA SER A 433 36.55 0.96 33.23
C SER A 433 37.38 0.15 34.25
N SER A 434 37.09 0.30 35.54
CA SER A 434 37.82 -0.35 36.64
C SER A 434 37.33 -1.77 36.89
N LYS A 435 38.26 -2.73 36.95
CA LYS A 435 37.94 -4.13 37.31
C LYS A 435 37.86 -4.38 38.81
N TYR A 436 38.15 -3.38 39.63
CA TYR A 436 38.26 -3.52 41.09
C TYR A 436 37.33 -2.57 41.85
N ASP A 437 36.91 -1.49 41.22
CA ASP A 437 36.03 -0.47 41.78
C ASP A 437 34.93 -0.17 40.78
N TYR A 438 33.91 -1.04 40.78
CA TYR A 438 32.78 -0.98 39.86
C TYR A 438 31.47 -1.17 40.61
N ASN A 439 30.42 -0.51 40.13
CA ASN A 439 29.07 -0.62 40.66
C ASN A 439 28.01 -0.42 39.56
N PRO A 440 27.93 -1.29 38.53
CA PRO A 440 26.96 -1.14 37.46
C PRO A 440 25.53 -1.24 37.98
N THR A 441 24.74 -0.18 37.82
CA THR A 441 23.30 -0.22 38.09
C THR A 441 22.57 -1.01 36.99
N PRO A 442 21.44 -1.66 37.31
CA PRO A 442 20.64 -2.35 36.31
C PRO A 442 20.00 -1.37 35.32
N TYR A 443 19.56 -1.91 34.17
CA TYR A 443 18.71 -1.19 33.21
C TYR A 443 17.51 -0.53 33.88
N VAL A 444 17.24 0.74 33.53
CA VAL A 444 16.06 1.49 33.99
C VAL A 444 14.87 1.15 33.10
N GLU A 445 13.85 0.52 33.68
CA GLU A 445 12.64 0.15 32.95
C GLU A 445 11.83 1.36 32.44
N VAL A 446 11.26 1.19 31.26
CA VAL A 446 10.39 2.17 30.58
C VAL A 446 8.95 1.67 30.51
N VAL A 447 7.99 2.60 30.45
CA VAL A 447 6.59 2.30 30.16
C VAL A 447 6.39 2.24 28.66
N ARG A 448 5.74 1.20 28.16
CA ARG A 448 5.50 1.00 26.72
C ARG A 448 4.13 1.53 26.35
N LYS A 449 4.09 2.53 25.45
CA LYS A 449 2.83 3.17 25.03
C LYS A 449 2.89 3.59 23.57
N ASN A 450 1.76 3.49 22.88
CA ASN A 450 1.64 4.00 21.52
C ASN A 450 1.47 5.53 21.58
N LEU A 451 2.45 6.28 21.06
CA LEU A 451 2.35 7.74 20.95
C LEU A 451 1.59 8.18 19.69
N TYR A 452 1.55 7.36 18.63
CA TYR A 452 0.89 7.68 17.38
C TYR A 452 -0.59 7.27 17.39
N THR A 453 -1.48 8.24 17.63
CA THR A 453 -2.93 7.99 17.81
C THR A 453 -3.78 8.32 16.57
N LYS A 454 -3.19 8.62 15.41
CA LYS A 454 -3.99 8.82 14.18
C LYS A 454 -4.52 7.47 13.69
N SER A 455 -5.85 7.34 13.60
CA SER A 455 -6.52 6.15 13.08
C SER A 455 -6.33 6.04 11.56
N THR A 456 -5.22 5.49 11.13
CA THR A 456 -5.09 4.95 9.78
C THR A 456 -4.45 3.58 9.92
N SER A 457 -5.26 2.56 9.71
CA SER A 457 -4.82 1.19 9.46
C SER A 457 -3.90 1.21 8.23
N ILE A 458 -2.60 1.32 8.46
CA ILE A 458 -1.60 0.96 7.47
C ILE A 458 -1.39 -0.53 7.68
N ASP A 459 -2.16 -1.34 6.95
CA ASP A 459 -1.94 -2.78 6.89
C ASP A 459 -0.52 -3.00 6.33
N ILE A 460 0.35 -3.52 7.20
CA ILE A 460 1.71 -3.91 6.83
C ILE A 460 1.59 -5.16 5.95
N ASN A 461 1.56 -4.97 4.65
CA ASN A 461 1.59 -6.07 3.71
C ASN A 461 3.07 -6.46 3.47
N TYR A 462 3.52 -7.52 4.14
CA TYR A 462 4.87 -8.06 4.06
C TYR A 462 5.26 -8.63 2.67
N SER A 463 4.43 -8.42 1.64
CA SER A 463 4.59 -9.01 0.30
C SER A 463 5.25 -8.10 -0.74
N LEU A 464 5.60 -6.84 -0.43
CA LEU A 464 6.33 -5.94 -1.34
C LEU A 464 7.77 -5.73 -0.86
N ILE A 465 8.52 -6.82 -0.71
CA ILE A 465 9.98 -6.72 -0.74
C ILE A 465 10.34 -6.54 -2.22
N ILE A 466 10.40 -5.29 -2.68
CA ILE A 466 11.05 -5.02 -3.95
C ILE A 466 12.53 -5.39 -3.76
N PRO A 467 13.12 -6.27 -4.58
CA PRO A 467 14.50 -6.69 -4.43
C PRO A 467 15.44 -5.58 -4.95
N TYR A 468 15.41 -4.38 -4.36
CA TYR A 468 16.27 -3.27 -4.79
C TYR A 468 17.64 -3.26 -4.11
N TYR A 469 17.81 -3.96 -2.99
CA TYR A 469 19.08 -3.93 -2.28
C TYR A 469 19.84 -5.23 -2.49
N LYS A 470 20.49 -5.37 -3.65
CA LYS A 470 21.69 -6.21 -3.70
C LYS A 470 22.77 -5.51 -2.90
N LYS A 471 22.87 -5.90 -1.63
CA LYS A 471 23.91 -5.48 -0.67
C LYS A 471 25.35 -5.73 -1.21
N GLU A 472 25.49 -6.51 -2.28
CA GLU A 472 26.78 -6.90 -2.87
C GLU A 472 27.43 -5.81 -3.75
N GLU A 473 26.71 -4.76 -4.17
CA GLU A 473 27.28 -3.71 -5.04
C GLU A 473 27.77 -2.46 -4.30
N ILE A 474 27.48 -2.30 -3.00
CA ILE A 474 27.81 -1.09 -2.21
C ILE A 474 29.07 -1.27 -1.35
N TYR A 475 29.65 -2.48 -1.29
CA TYR A 475 30.90 -2.73 -0.57
C TYR A 475 32.07 -2.96 -1.53
N ILE A 476 32.81 -1.89 -1.85
CA ILE A 476 34.20 -1.96 -2.30
C ILE A 476 35.10 -1.31 -1.25
#